data_AF-A0AAW9TXT9-F1
#
_entry.id   AF-A0AAW9TXT9-F1
#
_cell.length_a   1.000
_cell.length_b   1.000
_cell.length_c   1.000
_cell.angle_alpha   90.00
_cell.angle_beta   90.00
_cell.angle_gamma   90.00
#
_symmetry.space_group_name_H-M   'P 1'
#
loop_
_entity.id
_entity.type
_entity.pdbx_description
1 polymer ?
#
loop_
_entity_poly.entity_id
_entity_poly.type
_entity_poly.pdbx_seq_one_letter_code
_entity_poly.pdbx_strand_id
1 'polypeptide(L)'
;MDVPETTAACRDAFAELASPTCIHDPYPFMRWLREHDPVHRAESGLFLLSRHADIHWALKATGDVFRGPTSGELARYFPRAATSLSLNLLASTLAMKDPPTHTRLRRLISRDFTRRQIDNLRPSIARIVAARLDGMASTLERGEVVDLHREFALALPMLVFAKLFGLPQDDMFGLAAGIGAALEGLSPHASDPQLAAADAASARVQAYFGDLIQRKRTDPRHDIVSMLVGAHD
;
A
#
# COMPACT_ATOMS: atom_id res chain seq x y z
N MET A 1 4.22 -13.67 -36.78
CA MET A 1 5.52 -13.93 -36.12
C MET A 1 5.19 -14.76 -34.91
N ASP A 2 5.20 -16.08 -35.11
CA ASP A 2 4.80 -17.07 -34.11
C ASP A 2 5.75 -17.02 -32.91
N VAL A 3 5.17 -16.84 -31.73
CA VAL A 3 5.88 -17.05 -30.46
C VAL A 3 5.94 -18.56 -30.25
N PRO A 4 7.12 -19.18 -30.10
CA PRO A 4 7.21 -20.62 -29.95
C PRO A 4 6.61 -21.05 -28.61
N GLU A 5 5.61 -21.94 -28.65
CA GLU A 5 5.13 -22.68 -27.48
C GLU A 5 6.28 -23.53 -26.94
N THR A 6 6.96 -23.01 -25.92
CA THR A 6 7.98 -23.77 -25.20
C THR A 6 7.26 -24.54 -24.11
N THR A 7 7.07 -25.83 -24.31
CA THR A 7 6.48 -26.81 -23.38
C THR A 7 7.43 -27.11 -22.21
N ALA A 8 7.83 -26.10 -21.46
CA ALA A 8 8.13 -26.29 -20.05
C ALA A 8 6.77 -26.39 -19.35
N ALA A 9 6.52 -27.46 -18.57
CA ALA A 9 5.31 -27.58 -17.76
C ALA A 9 4.99 -26.21 -17.14
N CYS A 10 3.87 -25.60 -17.54
CA CYS A 10 3.56 -24.21 -17.26
C CYS A 10 3.51 -24.08 -15.73
N ARG A 11 4.60 -23.61 -15.13
CA ARG A 11 4.62 -23.30 -13.70
C ARG A 11 3.66 -22.15 -13.56
N ASP A 12 2.59 -22.34 -12.80
CA ASP A 12 1.73 -21.23 -12.41
C ASP A 12 2.58 -20.27 -11.56
N ALA A 13 3.10 -19.24 -12.22
CA ALA A 13 4.04 -18.32 -11.60
C ALA A 13 3.37 -17.55 -10.45
N PHE A 14 2.06 -17.35 -10.51
CA PHE A 14 1.31 -16.70 -9.44
C PHE A 14 1.18 -17.62 -8.22
N ALA A 15 0.85 -18.90 -8.42
CA ALA A 15 0.82 -19.88 -7.34
C ALA A 15 2.20 -20.07 -6.70
N GLU A 16 3.26 -20.14 -7.52
CA GLU A 16 4.63 -20.27 -7.02
C GLU A 16 5.04 -19.04 -6.21
N LEU A 17 4.78 -17.81 -6.67
CA LEU A 17 5.06 -16.58 -5.92
C LEU A 17 4.27 -16.47 -4.61
N ALA A 18 3.08 -17.05 -4.55
CA ALA A 18 2.26 -17.12 -3.35
C ALA A 18 2.62 -18.30 -2.42
N SER A 19 3.52 -19.19 -2.84
CA SER A 19 3.94 -20.33 -2.03
C SER A 19 4.71 -19.89 -0.78
N PRO A 20 4.63 -20.61 0.34
CA PRO A 20 5.39 -20.28 1.55
C PRO A 20 6.91 -20.18 1.30
N THR A 21 7.44 -21.04 0.42
CA THR A 21 8.86 -21.05 0.04
C THR A 21 9.26 -19.76 -0.67
N CYS A 22 8.49 -19.32 -1.68
CA CYS A 22 8.78 -18.06 -2.37
C CYS A 22 8.49 -16.82 -1.51
N ILE A 23 7.52 -16.86 -0.61
CA ILE A 23 7.27 -15.74 0.32
C ILE A 23 8.49 -15.52 1.22
N HIS A 24 9.15 -16.61 1.65
CA HIS A 24 10.36 -16.52 2.46
C HIS A 24 11.61 -16.13 1.65
N ASP A 25 11.81 -16.73 0.48
CA ASP A 25 12.92 -16.41 -0.43
C ASP A 25 12.45 -16.38 -1.90
N PRO A 26 12.04 -15.21 -2.42
CA PRO A 26 11.50 -15.11 -3.78
C PRO A 26 12.61 -15.05 -4.83
N TYR A 27 13.86 -14.79 -4.44
CA TYR A 27 14.93 -14.46 -5.39
C TYR A 27 15.30 -15.60 -6.34
N PRO A 28 15.35 -16.88 -5.92
CA PRO A 28 15.59 -18.00 -6.81
C PRO A 28 14.54 -18.11 -7.91
N PHE A 29 13.25 -18.03 -7.55
CA PHE A 29 12.17 -18.14 -8.54
C PHE A 29 12.12 -16.91 -9.45
N MET A 30 12.29 -15.70 -8.90
CA MET A 30 12.38 -14.48 -9.72
C MET A 30 13.57 -14.51 -10.68
N ARG A 31 14.70 -15.13 -10.31
CA ARG A 31 15.83 -15.37 -11.22
C ARG A 31 15.43 -16.31 -12.35
N TRP A 32 14.79 -17.43 -12.01
CA TRP A 32 14.30 -18.38 -13.01
C TRP A 32 13.36 -17.71 -14.01
N LEU A 33 12.39 -16.90 -13.55
CA LEU A 33 11.48 -16.14 -14.42
C LEU A 33 12.24 -15.22 -15.38
N ARG A 34 13.23 -14.45 -14.90
CA ARG A 34 14.00 -13.55 -15.78
C ARG A 34 14.76 -14.27 -16.89
N GLU A 35 15.25 -15.47 -16.60
CA GLU A 35 16.08 -16.27 -17.49
C GLU A 35 15.24 -17.10 -18.47
N HIS A 36 14.13 -17.68 -18.02
CA HIS A 36 13.40 -18.70 -18.77
C HIS A 36 12.00 -18.26 -19.25
N ASP A 37 11.31 -17.39 -18.50
CA ASP A 37 9.95 -16.95 -18.84
C ASP A 37 9.73 -15.47 -18.43
N PRO A 38 10.40 -14.53 -19.13
CA PRO A 38 10.49 -13.15 -18.68
C PRO A 38 9.19 -12.35 -18.82
N VAL A 39 8.29 -12.82 -19.68
CA VAL A 39 6.95 -12.30 -19.93
C VAL A 39 5.99 -13.48 -19.84
N HIS A 40 5.72 -13.89 -18.60
CA HIS A 40 4.85 -15.03 -18.32
C HIS A 40 3.38 -14.64 -18.53
N ARG A 41 2.61 -15.47 -19.23
CA ARG A 41 1.16 -15.31 -19.38
C ARG A 41 0.46 -16.44 -18.62
N ALA A 42 -0.25 -16.07 -17.56
CA ALA A 42 -1.05 -17.02 -16.79
C ALA A 42 -2.33 -17.41 -17.55
N GLU A 43 -2.92 -18.55 -17.18
CA GLU A 43 -4.21 -19.00 -17.73
C GLU A 43 -5.35 -17.99 -17.51
N SER A 44 -5.28 -17.22 -16.42
CA SER A 44 -6.20 -16.11 -16.13
C SER A 44 -6.12 -14.95 -17.14
N GLY A 45 -5.13 -14.96 -18.04
CA GLY A 45 -4.84 -13.89 -18.98
C GLY A 45 -3.98 -12.76 -18.40
N LEU A 46 -3.59 -12.85 -17.12
CA LEU A 46 -2.64 -11.92 -16.50
C LEU A 46 -1.23 -12.14 -17.04
N PHE A 47 -0.51 -11.05 -17.23
CA PHE A 47 0.91 -11.06 -17.60
C PHE A 47 1.77 -10.71 -16.39
N LEU A 48 2.89 -11.43 -16.25
CA LEU A 48 3.92 -11.14 -15.27
C LEU A 48 5.21 -10.78 -16.00
N LEU A 49 5.71 -9.56 -15.72
CA LEU A 49 6.97 -9.06 -16.25
C LEU A 49 8.04 -9.18 -15.17
N SER A 50 9.17 -9.82 -15.49
CA SER A 50 10.24 -10.06 -14.50
C SER A 50 11.55 -9.35 -14.81
N ARG A 51 11.80 -8.96 -16.08
CA ARG A 51 13.00 -8.20 -16.45
C ARG A 51 12.80 -6.71 -16.21
N HIS A 52 13.85 -6.06 -15.72
CA HIS A 52 13.85 -4.62 -15.48
C HIS A 52 13.46 -3.81 -16.73
N ALA A 53 13.98 -4.18 -17.91
CA ALA A 53 13.69 -3.47 -19.16
C ALA A 53 12.19 -3.49 -19.50
N ASP A 54 11.54 -4.65 -19.36
CA ASP A 54 10.12 -4.84 -19.68
C ASP A 54 9.22 -4.08 -18.68
N ILE A 55 9.54 -4.18 -17.39
CA ILE A 55 8.83 -3.43 -16.33
C ILE A 55 8.98 -1.93 -16.54
N HIS A 56 10.20 -1.45 -16.80
CA HIS A 56 10.46 -0.02 -17.01
C HIS A 56 9.75 0.49 -18.27
N TRP A 57 9.76 -0.28 -19.36
CA TRP A 57 9.02 0.03 -20.58
C TRP A 57 7.51 0.15 -20.29
N ALA A 58 6.92 -0.84 -19.62
CA ALA A 58 5.49 -0.83 -19.27
C ALA A 58 5.11 0.36 -18.38
N LEU A 59 5.92 0.68 -17.36
CA LEU A 59 5.68 1.82 -16.45
C LEU A 59 5.84 3.19 -17.13
N LYS A 60 6.58 3.27 -18.25
CA LYS A 60 6.80 4.51 -19.01
C LYS A 60 5.84 4.66 -20.18
N ALA A 61 5.17 3.60 -20.59
CA ALA A 61 4.17 3.67 -21.64
C ALA A 61 3.09 4.68 -21.27
N THR A 62 2.74 5.54 -22.22
CA THR A 62 1.75 6.60 -22.05
C THR A 62 0.44 6.23 -22.74
N GLY A 63 -0.67 6.81 -22.27
CA GLY A 63 -2.00 6.52 -22.80
C GLY A 63 -2.61 5.29 -22.14
N ASP A 64 -3.55 4.65 -22.85
CA ASP A 64 -4.42 3.63 -22.25
C ASP A 64 -3.86 2.19 -22.29
N VAL A 65 -2.63 2.01 -22.80
CA VAL A 65 -2.02 0.68 -23.04
C VAL A 65 -1.90 -0.14 -21.75
N PHE A 66 -1.48 0.50 -20.65
CA PHE A 66 -1.37 -0.11 -19.32
C PHE A 66 -2.09 0.73 -18.26
N ARG A 67 -3.31 1.17 -18.58
CA ARG A 67 -4.13 1.91 -17.62
C ARG A 67 -4.52 1.06 -16.43
N GLY A 68 -4.86 1.71 -15.31
CA GLY A 68 -5.33 1.00 -14.12
C GLY A 68 -6.68 0.31 -14.35
N PRO A 69 -6.99 -0.76 -13.60
CA PRO A 69 -8.29 -1.41 -13.67
C PRO A 69 -9.39 -0.48 -13.13
N THR A 70 -10.54 -0.43 -13.80
CA THR A 70 -11.75 0.22 -13.26
C THR A 70 -12.29 -0.55 -12.06
N SER A 71 -13.19 0.06 -11.28
CA SER A 71 -13.84 -0.62 -10.16
C SER A 71 -14.51 -1.95 -10.57
N GLY A 72 -15.15 -1.98 -11.75
CA GLY A 72 -15.77 -3.20 -12.28
C GLY A 72 -14.77 -4.26 -12.73
N GLU A 73 -13.60 -3.85 -13.22
CA GLU A 73 -12.51 -4.78 -13.55
C GLU A 73 -11.79 -5.29 -12.30
N LEU A 74 -11.64 -4.46 -11.26
CA LEU A 74 -11.13 -4.86 -9.95
C LEU A 74 -11.99 -5.96 -9.32
N ALA A 75 -13.31 -5.91 -9.50
CA ALA A 75 -14.23 -6.95 -9.04
C ALA A 75 -13.94 -8.32 -9.68
N ARG A 76 -13.29 -8.40 -10.85
CA ARG A 76 -12.86 -9.69 -11.44
C ARG A 76 -11.71 -10.33 -10.68
N TYR A 77 -10.82 -9.52 -10.10
CA TYR A 77 -9.72 -9.99 -9.27
C TYR A 77 -10.15 -10.32 -7.84
N PHE A 78 -11.21 -9.66 -7.36
CA PHE A 78 -11.76 -9.84 -6.01
C PHE A 78 -13.27 -10.13 -6.07
N PRO A 79 -13.71 -11.26 -6.65
CA PRO A 79 -15.12 -11.52 -6.94
C PRO A 79 -16.00 -11.54 -5.69
N ARG A 80 -15.46 -12.00 -4.55
CA ARG A 80 -16.20 -12.00 -3.28
C ARG A 80 -16.32 -10.61 -2.65
N ALA A 81 -15.42 -9.69 -2.99
CA ALA A 81 -15.43 -8.32 -2.51
C ALA A 81 -16.08 -7.34 -3.51
N ALA A 82 -16.69 -7.85 -4.59
CA ALA A 82 -17.17 -7.03 -5.72
C ALA A 82 -18.11 -5.87 -5.31
N THR A 83 -18.90 -6.07 -4.25
CA THR A 83 -19.84 -5.07 -3.71
C THR A 83 -19.41 -4.52 -2.35
N SER A 84 -18.22 -4.88 -1.86
CA SER A 84 -17.76 -4.55 -0.52
C SER A 84 -17.35 -3.08 -0.39
N LEU A 85 -17.45 -2.52 0.81
CA LEU A 85 -16.94 -1.17 1.08
C LEU A 85 -15.42 -1.12 0.92
N SER A 86 -14.72 -2.18 1.34
CA SER A 86 -13.27 -2.33 1.19
C SER A 86 -12.80 -2.19 -0.26
N LEU A 87 -13.46 -2.83 -1.23
CA LEU A 87 -13.12 -2.71 -2.65
C LEU A 87 -13.42 -1.31 -3.20
N ASN A 88 -14.54 -0.72 -2.78
CA ASN A 88 -14.90 0.65 -3.16
C ASN A 88 -13.88 1.67 -2.66
N LEU A 89 -13.39 1.53 -1.42
CA LEU A 89 -12.34 2.38 -0.89
C LEU A 89 -11.03 2.21 -1.65
N LEU A 90 -10.59 0.97 -1.94
CA LEU A 90 -9.40 0.73 -2.78
C LEU A 90 -9.53 1.46 -4.13
N ALA A 91 -10.65 1.26 -4.84
CA ALA A 91 -10.89 1.86 -6.13
C ALA A 91 -10.98 3.41 -6.09
N SER A 92 -11.24 3.99 -4.91
CA SER A 92 -11.27 5.44 -4.70
C SER A 92 -9.89 6.08 -4.52
N THR A 93 -8.86 5.28 -4.20
CA THR A 93 -7.51 5.78 -3.90
C THR A 93 -6.84 6.45 -5.10
N LEU A 94 -5.89 7.35 -4.82
CA LEU A 94 -5.06 7.99 -5.85
C LEU A 94 -4.40 6.97 -6.79
N ALA A 95 -3.87 5.88 -6.23
CA ALA A 95 -3.15 4.86 -6.99
C ALA A 95 -4.02 4.13 -8.01
N MET A 96 -5.35 4.11 -7.81
CA MET A 96 -6.31 3.43 -8.69
C MET A 96 -6.99 4.40 -9.68
N LYS A 97 -6.55 5.66 -9.77
CA LYS A 97 -7.08 6.61 -10.75
C LYS A 97 -6.16 6.72 -11.96
N ASP A 98 -6.78 6.92 -13.13
CA ASP A 98 -6.10 7.36 -14.35
C ASP A 98 -6.18 8.90 -14.50
N PRO A 99 -5.36 9.51 -15.36
CA PRO A 99 -5.56 10.89 -15.81
C PRO A 99 -6.98 11.10 -16.39
N PRO A 100 -7.59 12.30 -16.22
CA PRO A 100 -7.04 13.50 -15.60
C PRO A 100 -7.17 13.54 -14.07
N THR A 101 -8.00 12.66 -13.49
CA THR A 101 -8.27 12.65 -12.04
C THR A 101 -7.02 12.37 -11.23
N HIS A 102 -6.23 11.37 -11.63
CA HIS A 102 -4.93 11.08 -11.01
C HIS A 102 -4.01 12.30 -11.03
N THR A 103 -3.86 12.93 -12.19
CA THR A 103 -2.99 14.11 -12.36
C THR A 103 -3.41 15.25 -11.44
N ARG A 104 -4.72 15.50 -11.30
CA ARG A 104 -5.26 16.53 -10.40
C ARG A 104 -4.93 16.21 -8.94
N LEU A 105 -5.27 15.02 -8.47
CA LEU A 105 -5.07 14.60 -7.08
C LEU A 105 -3.57 14.51 -6.73
N ARG A 106 -2.74 13.97 -7.63
CA ARG A 106 -1.29 13.87 -7.46
C ARG A 106 -0.67 15.27 -7.33
N ARG A 107 -1.12 16.26 -8.09
CA ARG A 107 -0.62 17.65 -7.99
C ARG A 107 -0.89 18.28 -6.63
N LEU A 108 -2.05 17.99 -6.03
CA LEU A 108 -2.38 18.49 -4.68
C LEU A 108 -1.40 17.93 -3.64
N ILE A 109 -1.24 16.61 -3.61
CA ILE A 109 -0.43 15.92 -2.60
C ILE A 109 1.08 16.13 -2.82
N SER A 110 1.56 16.20 -4.07
CA SER A 110 3.01 16.27 -4.36
C SER A 110 3.71 17.50 -3.77
N ARG A 111 2.96 18.57 -3.49
CA ARG A 111 3.50 19.81 -2.91
C ARG A 111 4.08 19.59 -1.51
N ASP A 112 3.54 18.62 -0.78
CA ASP A 112 3.97 18.29 0.59
C ASP A 112 5.11 17.26 0.64
N PHE A 113 5.44 16.63 -0.50
CA PHE A 113 6.52 15.65 -0.63
C PHE A 113 7.74 16.19 -1.40
N THR A 114 7.95 17.51 -1.39
CA THR A 114 9.16 18.11 -1.98
C THR A 114 10.39 17.83 -1.11
N ARG A 115 11.59 17.84 -1.70
CA ARG A 115 12.86 17.66 -0.96
C ARG A 115 12.94 18.56 0.27
N ARG A 116 12.57 19.83 0.13
CA ARG A 116 12.54 20.81 1.23
C ARG A 116 11.60 20.38 2.37
N GLN A 117 10.40 19.89 2.05
CA GLN A 117 9.46 19.44 3.07
C GLN A 117 9.95 18.17 3.77
N ILE A 118 10.54 17.22 3.03
CA ILE A 118 11.16 16.04 3.61
C ILE A 118 12.35 16.40 4.52
N ASP A 119 13.19 17.37 4.11
CA ASP A 119 14.30 17.84 4.94
C ASP A 119 13.80 18.49 6.24
N ASN A 120 12.67 19.22 6.20
CA ASN A 120 12.03 19.77 7.40
C ASN A 120 11.51 18.70 8.37
N LEU A 121 11.22 17.47 7.89
CA LEU A 121 10.80 16.36 8.74
C LEU A 121 11.97 15.73 9.51
N ARG A 122 13.22 15.90 9.04
CA ARG A 122 14.41 15.25 9.60
C ARG A 122 14.54 15.42 11.12
N PRO A 123 14.37 16.63 11.72
CA PRO A 123 14.44 16.78 13.17
C PRO A 123 13.33 16.03 13.91
N SER A 124 12.14 15.92 13.30
CA SER A 124 11.03 15.16 13.90
C SER A 124 11.26 13.66 13.83
N ILE A 125 11.78 13.17 12.69
CA ILE A 125 12.14 11.76 12.53
C ILE A 125 13.24 11.39 13.52
N ALA A 126 14.28 12.22 13.67
CA ALA A 126 15.36 12.00 14.64
C ALA A 126 14.82 11.90 16.08
N ARG A 127 13.88 12.76 16.47
CA ARG A 127 13.21 12.67 17.78
C ARG A 127 12.40 11.39 17.96
N ILE A 128 11.68 10.95 16.94
CA ILE A 128 10.92 9.68 16.97
C ILE A 128 11.90 8.51 17.14
N VAL A 129 12.98 8.48 16.37
CA VAL A 129 14.03 7.46 16.46
C VAL A 129 14.64 7.42 17.86
N ALA A 130 15.07 8.58 18.39
CA ALA A 130 15.64 8.67 19.74
C ALA A 130 14.66 8.14 20.80
N ALA A 131 13.41 8.60 20.78
CA ALA A 131 12.40 8.14 21.75
C ALA A 131 12.14 6.62 21.68
N ARG A 132 12.17 6.01 20.48
CA ARG A 132 12.03 4.56 20.35
C ARG A 132 13.26 3.81 20.87
N LEU A 133 14.47 4.31 20.60
CA LEU A 133 15.70 3.72 21.14
C LEU A 133 15.75 3.83 22.66
N ASP A 134 15.42 4.99 23.22
CA ASP A 134 15.37 5.24 24.67
C ASP A 134 14.34 4.33 25.35
N GLY A 135 13.18 4.12 24.73
CA GLY A 135 12.15 3.21 25.24
C GLY A 135 12.59 1.74 25.33
N MET A 136 13.53 1.33 24.48
CA MET A 136 14.10 -0.03 24.48
C MET A 136 15.30 -0.15 25.44
N ALA A 137 15.95 0.96 25.80
CA ALA A 137 17.20 0.97 26.57
C ALA A 137 17.06 0.22 27.91
N SER A 138 16.01 0.51 28.69
CA SER A 138 15.83 -0.14 30.01
C SER A 138 15.70 -1.66 29.94
N THR A 139 15.09 -2.19 28.88
CA THR A 139 14.95 -3.63 28.64
C THR A 139 16.30 -4.26 28.29
N LEU A 140 17.06 -3.60 27.41
CA LEU A 140 18.41 -4.04 27.05
C LEU A 140 19.37 -3.98 28.25
N GLU A 141 19.26 -2.97 29.11
CA GLU A 141 20.07 -2.85 30.34
C GLU A 141 19.82 -3.98 31.34
N ARG A 142 18.60 -4.54 31.37
CA ARG A 142 18.28 -5.74 32.15
C ARG A 142 18.76 -7.04 31.50
N GLY A 143 19.39 -6.97 30.31
CA GLY A 143 19.83 -8.14 29.54
C GLY A 143 18.68 -8.87 28.85
N GLU A 144 17.50 -8.25 28.73
CA GLU A 144 16.33 -8.83 28.09
C GLU A 144 16.37 -8.62 26.56
N VAL A 145 15.77 -9.55 25.82
CA VAL A 145 15.68 -9.47 24.35
C VAL A 145 14.55 -8.51 23.95
N VAL A 146 14.85 -7.64 22.99
CA VAL A 146 13.88 -6.73 22.38
C VAL A 146 13.53 -7.20 20.96
N ASP A 147 12.24 -7.26 20.65
CA ASP A 147 11.76 -7.42 19.28
C ASP A 147 11.92 -6.10 18.52
N LEU A 148 13.02 -5.96 17.78
CA LEU A 148 13.33 -4.75 17.01
C LEU A 148 12.28 -4.46 15.92
N HIS A 149 11.64 -5.50 15.37
CA HIS A 149 10.62 -5.31 14.35
C HIS A 149 9.39 -4.62 14.94
N ARG A 150 8.86 -5.18 16.04
CA ARG A 150 7.69 -4.62 16.73
C ARG A 150 8.00 -3.26 17.35
N GLU A 151 9.11 -3.14 18.08
CA GLU A 151 9.43 -1.96 18.87
C GLU A 151 10.04 -0.81 18.07
N PHE A 152 10.56 -1.05 16.87
CA PHE A 152 11.22 0.00 16.08
C PHE A 152 10.76 0.03 14.63
N ALA A 153 10.96 -1.07 13.88
CA ALA A 153 10.80 -1.07 12.43
C ALA A 153 9.34 -0.81 11.99
N LEU A 154 8.37 -1.39 12.69
CA LEU A 154 6.95 -1.18 12.42
C LEU A 154 6.50 0.20 12.92
N ALA A 155 6.91 0.58 14.14
CA ALA A 155 6.47 1.81 14.80
C ALA A 155 6.96 3.08 14.10
N LEU A 156 8.21 3.10 13.63
CA LEU A 156 8.83 4.29 13.03
C LEU A 156 8.03 4.87 11.84
N PRO A 157 7.76 4.12 10.75
CA PRO A 157 7.00 4.66 9.62
C PRO A 157 5.58 5.08 10.01
N MET A 158 4.93 4.37 10.95
CA MET A 158 3.61 4.74 11.45
C MET A 158 3.63 6.11 12.15
N LEU A 159 4.55 6.33 13.07
CA LEU A 159 4.67 7.60 13.80
C LEU A 159 5.06 8.77 12.89
N VAL A 160 5.90 8.51 11.89
CA VAL A 160 6.25 9.50 10.85
C VAL A 160 5.04 9.84 9.98
N PHE A 161 4.26 8.82 9.58
CA PHE A 161 3.01 9.03 8.84
C PHE A 161 2.02 9.85 9.67
N ALA A 162 1.81 9.51 10.93
CA ALA A 162 0.93 10.24 11.83
C ALA A 162 1.33 11.73 11.93
N LYS A 163 2.64 11.99 12.07
CA LYS A 163 3.18 13.35 12.09
C LYS A 163 2.90 14.11 10.80
N LEU A 164 3.12 13.47 9.65
CA LEU A 164 2.98 14.10 8.33
C LEU A 164 1.52 14.38 7.97
N PHE A 165 0.62 13.46 8.33
CA PHE A 165 -0.82 13.57 8.06
C PHE A 165 -1.59 14.30 9.17
N GLY A 166 -0.91 14.75 10.22
CA GLY A 166 -1.54 15.50 11.32
C GLY A 166 -2.49 14.66 12.17
N LEU A 167 -2.21 13.35 12.25
CA LEU A 167 -2.92 12.38 13.07
C LEU A 167 -2.33 12.38 14.50
N PRO A 168 -3.17 12.25 15.54
CA PRO A 168 -2.70 11.85 16.87
C PRO A 168 -1.92 10.53 16.79
N GLN A 169 -0.78 10.44 17.48
CA GLN A 169 0.09 9.26 17.40
C GLN A 169 -0.60 8.01 17.95
N ASP A 170 -1.40 8.16 19.00
CA ASP A 170 -2.12 7.06 19.65
C ASP A 170 -3.16 6.41 18.73
N ASP A 171 -3.72 7.18 17.79
CA ASP A 171 -4.71 6.68 16.82
C ASP A 171 -4.06 5.80 15.74
N MET A 172 -2.78 6.02 15.46
CA MET A 172 -2.11 5.47 14.27
C MET A 172 -2.08 3.94 14.25
N PHE A 173 -1.84 3.31 15.40
CA PHE A 173 -1.80 1.85 15.50
C PHE A 173 -3.19 1.24 15.23
N GLY A 174 -4.24 1.86 15.77
CA GLY A 174 -5.63 1.45 15.51
C GLY A 174 -6.03 1.63 14.05
N LEU A 175 -5.61 2.74 13.44
CA LEU A 175 -5.82 2.99 12.00
C LEU A 175 -5.07 1.99 11.13
N ALA A 176 -3.80 1.71 11.43
CA ALA A 176 -3.01 0.74 10.69
C ALA A 176 -3.64 -0.66 10.75
N ALA A 177 -4.09 -1.09 11.93
CA ALA A 177 -4.82 -2.34 12.09
C ALA A 177 -6.15 -2.34 11.30
N GLY A 178 -6.89 -1.24 11.31
CA GLY A 178 -8.13 -1.09 10.53
C GLY A 178 -7.88 -1.17 9.02
N ILE A 179 -6.82 -0.53 8.53
CA ILE A 179 -6.41 -0.61 7.12
C ILE A 179 -5.97 -2.03 6.77
N GLY A 180 -5.20 -2.69 7.63
CA GLY A 180 -4.80 -4.09 7.45
C GLY A 180 -6.01 -5.01 7.29
N ALA A 181 -6.98 -4.92 8.20
CA ALA A 181 -8.22 -5.69 8.13
C ALA A 181 -9.05 -5.38 6.86
N ALA A 182 -9.07 -4.12 6.42
CA ALA A 182 -9.73 -3.76 5.16
C ALA A 182 -9.05 -4.42 3.93
N LEU A 183 -7.72 -4.53 3.95
CA LEU A 183 -6.95 -5.18 2.88
C LEU A 183 -7.08 -6.70 2.90
N GLU A 184 -7.26 -7.33 4.06
CA GLU A 184 -7.51 -8.78 4.16
C GLU A 184 -8.78 -9.22 3.42
N GLY A 185 -9.79 -8.35 3.36
CA GLY A 185 -10.99 -8.57 2.54
C GLY A 185 -10.74 -8.56 1.04
N LEU A 186 -9.59 -8.04 0.58
CA LEU A 186 -9.16 -8.02 -0.81
C LEU A 186 -8.29 -9.25 -1.14
N SER A 187 -8.69 -10.40 -0.63
CA SER A 187 -8.14 -11.69 -1.01
C SER A 187 -9.11 -12.40 -1.97
N PRO A 188 -8.63 -13.01 -3.07
CA PRO A 188 -9.47 -13.85 -3.93
C PRO A 188 -10.17 -14.99 -3.16
N HIS A 189 -9.59 -15.39 -2.02
CA HIS A 189 -10.06 -16.49 -1.16
C HIS A 189 -10.62 -16.00 0.18
N ALA A 190 -10.97 -14.72 0.33
CA ALA A 190 -11.55 -14.20 1.56
C ALA A 190 -12.83 -14.95 1.94
N SER A 191 -12.96 -15.33 3.21
CA SER A 191 -14.17 -15.93 3.78
C SER A 191 -15.23 -14.87 4.10
N ASP A 192 -16.50 -15.27 4.27
CA ASP A 192 -17.57 -14.31 4.61
C ASP A 192 -17.30 -13.54 5.92
N PRO A 193 -16.78 -14.17 6.99
CA PRO A 193 -16.37 -13.42 8.18
C PRO A 193 -15.25 -12.40 7.91
N GLN A 194 -14.28 -12.73 7.06
CA GLN A 194 -13.20 -11.81 6.69
C GLN A 194 -13.74 -10.61 5.89
N LEU A 195 -14.67 -10.83 4.96
CA LEU A 195 -15.31 -9.76 4.20
C LEU A 195 -16.11 -8.82 5.11
N ALA A 196 -16.90 -9.38 6.04
CA ALA A 196 -17.65 -8.59 7.01
C ALA A 196 -16.72 -7.77 7.93
N ALA A 197 -15.62 -8.36 8.39
CA ALA A 197 -14.62 -7.66 9.20
C ALA A 197 -13.92 -6.54 8.41
N ALA A 198 -13.59 -6.78 7.14
CA ALA A 198 -12.97 -5.79 6.26
C ALA A 198 -13.88 -4.59 6.00
N ASP A 199 -15.18 -4.81 5.80
CA ASP A 199 -16.15 -3.73 5.61
C ASP A 199 -16.41 -2.94 6.90
N ALA A 200 -16.50 -3.62 8.04
CA ALA A 200 -16.59 -2.94 9.34
C ALA A 200 -15.32 -2.11 9.65
N ALA A 201 -14.14 -2.59 9.27
CA ALA A 201 -12.89 -1.85 9.40
C ALA A 201 -12.84 -0.65 8.46
N SER A 202 -13.26 -0.83 7.21
CA SER A 202 -13.36 0.22 6.20
C SER A 202 -14.28 1.35 6.65
N ALA A 203 -15.45 1.03 7.21
CA ALA A 203 -16.39 2.00 7.74
C ALA A 203 -15.80 2.81 8.90
N ARG A 204 -15.07 2.16 9.82
CA ARG A 204 -14.38 2.84 10.93
C ARG A 204 -13.29 3.78 10.45
N VAL A 205 -12.47 3.36 9.48
CA VAL A 205 -11.43 4.22 8.87
C VAL A 205 -12.06 5.42 8.18
N GLN A 206 -13.14 5.21 7.41
CA GLN A 206 -13.85 6.29 6.73
C GLN A 206 -14.45 7.30 7.73
N ALA A 207 -15.10 6.82 8.79
CA ALA A 207 -15.65 7.66 9.85
C ALA A 207 -14.56 8.50 10.53
N TYR A 208 -13.43 7.86 10.88
CA TYR A 208 -12.29 8.54 11.49
C TYR A 208 -11.77 9.69 10.63
N PHE A 209 -11.52 9.46 9.33
CA PHE A 209 -11.05 10.53 8.45
C PHE A 209 -12.12 11.60 8.22
N GLY A 210 -13.41 11.23 8.22
CA GLY A 210 -14.51 12.20 8.21
C GLY A 210 -14.45 13.16 9.40
N ASP A 211 -14.29 12.63 10.60
CA ASP A 211 -14.16 13.44 11.83
C ASP A 211 -12.89 14.29 11.82
N LEU A 212 -11.76 13.71 11.38
CA LEU A 212 -10.50 14.44 11.26
C LEU A 212 -10.64 15.63 10.31
N ILE A 213 -11.27 15.44 9.15
CA ILE A 213 -11.52 16.51 8.16
C ILE A 213 -12.33 17.64 8.81
N GLN A 214 -13.39 17.33 9.56
CA GLN A 214 -14.17 18.37 10.24
C GLN A 214 -13.33 19.14 11.27
N ARG A 215 -12.50 18.44 12.06
CA ARG A 215 -11.58 19.10 13.01
C ARG A 215 -10.57 19.99 12.30
N LYS A 216 -10.02 19.55 11.16
CA LYS A 216 -9.05 20.34 10.38
C LYS A 216 -9.67 21.53 9.67
N ARG A 217 -10.98 21.51 9.37
CA ARG A 217 -11.71 22.68 8.85
C ARG A 217 -11.81 23.81 9.88
N THR A 218 -12.01 23.46 11.16
CA THR A 218 -12.18 24.44 12.24
C THR A 218 -10.86 24.84 12.90
N ASP A 219 -9.87 23.94 12.93
CA ASP A 219 -8.54 24.20 13.49
C ASP A 219 -7.43 23.65 12.56
N PRO A 220 -7.15 24.34 11.43
CA PRO A 220 -6.14 23.90 10.49
C PRO A 220 -4.73 23.99 11.09
N ARG A 221 -3.89 23.02 10.75
CA ARG A 221 -2.48 22.94 11.15
C ARG A 221 -1.59 22.75 9.93
N HIS A 222 -0.28 22.75 10.15
CA HIS A 222 0.69 22.49 9.09
C HIS A 222 0.88 20.97 8.89
N ASP A 223 -0.10 20.34 8.24
CA ASP A 223 -0.11 18.92 7.88
C ASP A 223 -0.87 18.66 6.58
N ILE A 224 -0.67 17.46 5.99
CA ILE A 224 -1.24 17.10 4.70
C ILE A 224 -2.76 17.18 4.70
N VAL A 225 -3.44 16.75 5.77
CA VAL A 225 -4.90 16.72 5.80
C VAL A 225 -5.47 18.13 5.80
N SER A 226 -4.92 19.04 6.60
CA SER A 226 -5.30 20.47 6.56
C SER A 226 -5.08 21.09 5.19
N MET A 227 -3.95 20.80 4.53
CA MET A 227 -3.67 21.33 3.19
C MET A 227 -4.65 20.80 2.14
N LEU A 228 -5.01 19.52 2.19
CA LEU A 228 -5.97 18.92 1.28
C LEU A 228 -7.39 19.46 1.49
N VAL A 229 -7.79 19.65 2.74
CA VAL A 229 -9.08 20.27 3.10
C VAL A 229 -9.16 21.68 2.51
N GLY A 230 -8.13 22.51 2.72
CA GLY A 230 -8.11 23.88 2.22
C GLY A 230 -7.92 24.04 0.70
N ALA A 231 -7.58 22.97 -0.03
CA ALA A 231 -7.49 22.98 -1.50
C ALA A 231 -8.77 22.50 -2.19
N HIS A 232 -9.68 21.87 -1.44
CA HIS A 232 -10.98 21.41 -1.94
C HIS A 232 -12.06 22.48 -1.76
N ASP A 233 -12.04 23.17 -0.62
CA ASP A 233 -12.97 24.26 -0.28
C ASP A 233 -12.52 25.58 -0.95
#